data_AF-X1BJ72-F1
#
_entry.id   AF-X1BJ72-F1
#
_cell.length_a   1.000
_cell.length_b   1.000
_cell.length_c   1.000
_cell.angle_alpha   90.00
_cell.angle_beta   90.00
_cell.angle_gamma   90.00
#
_symmetry.space_group_name_H-M   'P 1'
#
loop_
_entity.id
_entity.type
_entity.pdbx_description
1 polymer ?
#
loop_
_entity_poly.entity_id
_entity_poly.type
_entity_poly.pdbx_seq_one_letter_code
_entity_poly.pdbx_strand_id
1 'polypeptide(L)' 'MKYNLSNVIYVGNDINDLEAMKIVGYPIAPADAHVEVRKIAKIITKTIGGDGVIRELLDIFMEDKL' A
#
# COMPACT_ATOMS: atom_id res chain seq x y z
N MET A 1 11.71 2.59 -20.84
CA MET A 1 11.36 1.45 -19.95
C MET A 1 9.86 1.44 -19.76
N LYS A 2 9.20 0.28 -19.90
CA LYS A 2 7.80 0.07 -19.51
C LYS A 2 7.81 -0.76 -18.22
N TYR A 3 7.18 -0.27 -17.17
CA TYR A 3 6.98 -1.02 -15.93
C TYR A 3 5.68 -1.83 -16.04
N ASN A 4 5.67 -3.06 -15.53
CA ASN A 4 4.45 -3.84 -15.40
C ASN A 4 3.75 -3.46 -14.09
N LEU A 5 2.54 -2.92 -14.17
CA LEU A 5 1.77 -2.47 -12.99
C LEU A 5 1.44 -3.63 -12.03
N SER A 6 1.45 -4.88 -12.49
CA SER A 6 1.31 -6.05 -11.60
C SER A 6 2.46 -6.18 -10.60
N ASN A 7 3.61 -5.56 -10.87
CA ASN A 7 4.81 -5.60 -10.02
C ASN A 7 5.05 -4.25 -9.32
N VAL A 8 4.01 -3.42 -9.20
CA VAL A 8 4.06 -2.10 -8.57
C VAL A 8 3.33 -2.15 -7.23
N ILE A 9 3.95 -1.51 -6.25
CA ILE A 9 3.34 -1.20 -4.96
C ILE A 9 2.83 0.22 -5.03
N TYR A 10 1.61 0.44 -4.55
CA TYR A 10 1.07 1.78 -4.33
C TYR A 10 0.60 1.88 -2.88
N VAL A 11 1.11 2.86 -2.15
CA VAL A 11 0.69 3.15 -0.78
C VAL A 11 -0.27 4.33 -0.81
N GLY A 12 -1.55 4.08 -0.61
CA GLY A 12 -2.60 5.10 -0.63
C GLY A 12 -3.23 5.29 0.75
N ASN A 13 -3.69 6.52 1.02
CA ASN A 13 -4.29 6.90 2.30
C ASN A 13 -5.74 7.36 2.15
N ASP A 14 -6.13 7.97 1.03
CA ASP A 14 -7.44 8.63 0.89
C ASP A 14 -8.17 8.27 -0.42
N ILE A 15 -9.41 8.73 -0.58
CA ILE A 15 -10.32 8.36 -1.67
C ILE A 15 -9.74 8.65 -3.05
N ASN A 16 -8.93 9.70 -3.18
CA ASN A 16 -8.27 10.07 -4.44
C ASN A 16 -7.24 9.02 -4.91
N ASP A 17 -6.79 8.13 -4.02
CA ASP A 17 -5.83 7.06 -4.34
C ASP A 17 -6.49 5.80 -4.92
N LEU A 18 -7.81 5.65 -4.77
CA LEU A 18 -8.53 4.40 -5.08
C LEU A 18 -8.32 3.93 -6.52
N GLU A 19 -8.33 4.85 -7.49
CA GLU A 19 -8.16 4.48 -8.90
C GLU A 19 -6.75 3.98 -9.17
N ALA A 20 -5.71 4.57 -8.57
CA ALA A 20 -4.35 4.08 -8.71
C ALA A 20 -4.17 2.72 -8.03
N MET A 21 -4.73 2.56 -6.83
CA MET A 21 -4.66 1.32 -6.05
C MET A 21 -5.35 0.13 -6.75
N LYS A 22 -6.47 0.36 -7.44
CA LYS A 22 -7.18 -0.69 -8.20
C LYS A 22 -6.39 -1.24 -9.38
N ILE A 23 -5.41 -0.50 -9.91
CA ILE A 23 -4.68 -0.86 -11.12
C ILE A 23 -3.39 -1.62 -10.80
N VAL A 24 -2.76 -1.34 -9.65
CA VAL A 24 -1.48 -1.94 -9.29
C VAL A 24 -1.62 -3.35 -8.72
N GLY A 25 -0.55 -4.15 -8.81
CA GLY A 25 -0.52 -5.48 -8.24
C GLY A 25 -0.54 -5.51 -6.71
N TYR A 26 0.02 -4.49 -6.05
CA TYR A 26 0.17 -4.45 -4.59
C TYR A 26 -0.33 -3.12 -4.03
N PRO A 27 -1.66 -2.90 -3.94
CA PRO A 27 -2.21 -1.78 -3.20
C PRO A 27 -2.03 -2.00 -1.70
N ILE A 28 -1.51 -0.99 -1.01
CA ILE A 28 -1.20 -1.02 0.42
C ILE A 28 -1.75 0.24 1.08
N ALA A 29 -2.20 0.13 2.32
CA ALA A 29 -2.75 1.26 3.08
C ALA A 29 -2.14 1.37 4.49
N PRO A 30 -1.91 2.59 5.00
CA PRO A 30 -1.69 2.85 6.42
C PRO A 30 -2.87 2.41 7.32
N ALA A 31 -2.60 2.19 8.61
CA ALA A 31 -3.64 1.81 9.58
C ALA A 31 -4.78 2.84 9.68
N ASP A 32 -4.44 4.13 9.58
CA ASP A 32 -5.34 5.27 9.68
C ASP A 32 -5.95 5.72 8.33
N ALA A 33 -5.66 5.01 7.24
CA ALA A 33 -6.20 5.33 5.92
C ALA A 33 -7.73 5.33 5.89
N HIS A 34 -8.32 6.04 4.93
CA HIS A 34 -9.76 6.06 4.73
C HIS A 34 -10.33 4.64 4.62
N VAL A 35 -11.54 4.40 5.14
CA VAL A 35 -12.12 3.05 5.22
C VAL A 35 -12.23 2.37 3.85
N GLU A 36 -12.58 3.13 2.81
CA GLU A 36 -12.64 2.61 1.43
C GLU A 36 -11.27 2.23 0.86
N VAL A 37 -10.21 2.90 1.29
CA VAL A 37 -8.83 2.61 0.89
C VAL A 37 -8.37 1.30 1.53
N ARG A 38 -8.61 1.13 2.83
CA ARG A 38 -8.29 -0.13 3.53
C ARG A 38 -9.05 -1.33 2.97
N LYS A 39 -10.27 -1.15 2.48
CA LYS A 39 -11.07 -2.25 1.89
C LYS A 39 -10.43 -2.86 0.63
N ILE A 40 -9.67 -2.08 -0.14
CA ILE A 40 -9.04 -2.56 -1.39
C ILE A 40 -7.56 -2.86 -1.24
N ALA A 41 -6.96 -2.50 -0.10
CA ALA A 41 -5.56 -2.77 0.18
C ALA A 41 -5.33 -4.27 0.40
N LYS A 42 -4.28 -4.83 -0.21
CA LYS A 42 -3.81 -6.19 0.06
C LYS A 42 -3.12 -6.29 1.41
N ILE A 43 -2.45 -5.23 1.83
CA ILE A 43 -1.79 -5.10 3.12
C ILE A 43 -2.23 -3.80 3.76
N ILE A 44 -2.62 -3.88 5.02
CA ILE A 44 -2.80 -2.72 5.89
C ILE A 44 -1.66 -2.75 6.90
N THR A 45 -0.84 -1.70 6.94
CA THR A 45 0.25 -1.62 7.91
C THR A 45 -0.27 -1.41 9.32
N LYS A 46 0.53 -1.72 10.33
CA LYS A 46 0.21 -1.40 11.73
C LYS A 46 0.49 0.07 12.05
N THR A 47 1.47 0.64 11.36
CA THR A 47 1.86 2.06 11.44
C THR A 47 0.85 2.97 10.73
N ILE A 48 0.70 4.18 11.27
CA ILE A 48 -0.12 5.25 10.70
C ILE A 48 0.68 6.12 9.73
N GLY A 49 -0.01 6.90 8.90
CA GLY A 49 0.60 7.85 7.97
C GLY A 49 1.60 8.78 8.67
N GLY A 50 2.81 8.89 8.11
CA GLY A 50 3.88 9.72 8.67
C GLY A 50 4.69 9.07 9.79
N ASP A 51 4.26 7.94 10.36
CA ASP A 51 4.91 7.26 11.49
C ASP A 51 5.71 6.01 11.05
N GLY A 52 6.29 6.05 9.84
CA GLY A 52 7.18 4.98 9.37
C GLY A 52 6.52 3.86 8.56
N VAL A 53 5.38 4.11 7.90
CA VAL A 53 4.73 3.16 6.96
C VAL A 53 5.72 2.51 5.98
N ILE A 54 6.59 3.31 5.37
CA ILE A 54 7.58 2.80 4.41
C ILE A 54 8.66 1.95 5.10
N ARG A 55 8.99 2.25 6.36
CA ARG A 55 9.95 1.45 7.13
C ARG A 55 9.35 0.10 7.49
N GLU A 56 8.10 0.06 7.96
CA GLU A 56 7.41 -1.20 8.21
C GLU A 56 7.31 -2.03 6.93
N LEU A 57 7.01 -1.40 5.79
CA LEU A 57 6.98 -2.11 4.52
C LEU A 57 8.32 -2.71 4.14
N LEU A 58 9.42 -1.97 4.30
CA LEU A 58 10.76 -2.51 4.06
C LEU A 58 11.01 -3.78 4.89
N ASP A 59 10.61 -3.78 6.16
CA ASP A 59 10.78 -4.93 7.04
C ASP A 59 9.91 -6.12 6.56
N ILE A 60 8.66 -5.89 6.11
CA ILE A 60 7.81 -6.95 5.51
C ILE A 60 8.46 -7.52 4.24
N PHE A 61 9.04 -6.67 3.38
CA PHE A 61 9.73 -7.09 2.16
C PHE A 61 10.97 -7.92 2.45
N MET A 62 11.79 -7.51 3.42
CA MET A 62 13.02 -8.23 3.78
C MET A 62 12.74 -9.58 4.44
N GLU A 63 11.55 -9.77 5.01
CA GLU A 63 11.13 -11.03 5.62
C GLU A 63 10.42 -11.99 4.64
N ASP A 64 10.42 -11.71 3.33
CA ASP A 64 9.75 -12.50 2.28
C ASP A 64 8.24 -12.75 2.55
N LYS A 65 7.54 -11.77 3.15
CA LYS A 65 6.13 -11.89 3.54
C LYS A 65 5.12 -11.36 2.51
N LEU A 66 5.52 -11.24 1.23
CA LEU A 66 4.77 -10.57 0.16
C LEU A 66 4.56 -11.42 -1.08
#